data_AF-A0ABD3RTB0-F1
#
_entry.id   AF-A0ABD3RTB0-F1
#
_cell.length_a   1.000
_cell.length_b   1.000
_cell.length_c   1.000
_cell.angle_alpha   90.00
_cell.angle_beta   90.00
_cell.angle_gamma   90.00
#
_symmetry.space_group_name_H-M   'P 1'
#
loop_
_entity.id
_entity.type
_entity.pdbx_description
1 polymer ?
#
loop_
_entity_poly.entity_id
_entity_poly.type
_entity_poly.pdbx_seq_one_letter_code
_entity_poly.pdbx_strand_id
1 'polypeptide(L)'
;MNSSSELDPEQHHQYHQYRHRNHQKKLVALAQKTFTKPRAYFILLLIVSFILGYLTHSQPLISQSADDLYEHNTFPNQCSDPIPSNQIRQKILDRVFNGTSPFESFPPEQVSPLLFKEWTKGWGSQAAVFEHLIQQVQPKTIIEVGTFLGASATHMARLTEGLGLSSQIICIDDFRGWPGYYDEEKSLKMVNGDSLLLYQFMQNVVNANATESIVFLPFSAGTALGGLCDWGVYGDLVEIDAAHDFHSAWTDINNAYKVLKKPGGVMFGHDYVWAGVRKAVHSFARLNGFRVRIDGEHWVLY
;
A
#
# COMPACT_ATOMS: atom_id res chain seq x y z
N MET A 1 4.03 56.34 -63.00
CA MET A 1 3.51 56.66 -64.35
C MET A 1 2.16 55.98 -64.49
N ASN A 2 1.17 56.73 -64.98
CA ASN A 2 -0.22 56.36 -65.31
C ASN A 2 -0.36 54.95 -65.89
N SER A 3 -1.50 54.24 -65.82
CA SER A 3 -2.84 54.69 -66.15
C SER A 3 -3.88 53.60 -65.80
N SER A 4 -5.10 54.09 -65.59
CA SER A 4 -6.40 53.46 -65.36
C SER A 4 -6.96 52.64 -66.55
N SER A 5 -8.13 52.02 -66.25
CA SER A 5 -9.24 51.54 -67.12
C SER A 5 -9.33 50.01 -67.28
N GLU A 6 -10.47 49.32 -67.31
CA GLU A 6 -11.91 49.67 -67.27
C GLU A 6 -12.67 48.34 -67.02
N LEU A 7 -13.87 48.42 -66.46
CA LEU A 7 -14.85 47.32 -66.40
C LEU A 7 -15.63 47.23 -67.73
N ASP A 8 -15.99 46.03 -68.20
CA ASP A 8 -17.41 45.67 -68.42
C ASP A 8 -17.64 44.16 -68.67
N PRO A 9 -18.79 43.59 -68.24
CA PRO A 9 -19.19 42.19 -68.36
C PRO A 9 -20.25 41.97 -69.46
N GLU A 10 -20.29 40.80 -70.08
CA GLU A 10 -21.55 40.15 -70.51
C GLU A 10 -21.30 38.79 -71.17
N GLN A 11 -22.31 37.90 -71.08
CA GLN A 11 -22.48 36.62 -71.80
C GLN A 11 -21.67 35.43 -71.22
N HIS A 12 -22.12 34.74 -70.18
CA HIS A 12 -23.38 33.97 -70.07
C HIS A 12 -23.75 33.17 -71.35
N HIS A 13 -23.78 31.85 -71.19
CA HIS A 13 -24.45 30.85 -72.04
C HIS A 13 -23.78 30.46 -73.36
N GLN A 14 -22.78 29.59 -73.28
CA GLN A 14 -22.80 28.26 -73.93
C GLN A 14 -21.39 27.65 -73.87
N TYR A 15 -21.05 26.96 -72.78
CA TYR A 15 -20.16 25.78 -72.85
C TYR A 15 -20.43 24.88 -71.64
N HIS A 16 -21.71 24.70 -71.32
CA HIS A 16 -22.22 23.83 -70.25
C HIS A 16 -22.33 22.35 -70.67
N GLN A 17 -21.70 21.94 -71.78
CA GLN A 17 -21.89 20.57 -72.31
C GLN A 17 -20.62 19.77 -72.61
N TYR A 18 -19.42 20.25 -72.23
CA TYR A 18 -18.18 19.50 -72.53
C TYR A 18 -17.23 19.26 -71.36
N ARG A 19 -17.59 19.64 -70.12
CA ARG A 19 -16.73 19.47 -68.94
C ARG A 19 -17.25 18.49 -67.88
N HIS A 20 -18.35 17.78 -68.15
CA HIS A 20 -18.92 16.78 -67.23
C HIS A 20 -18.42 15.34 -67.44
N ARG A 21 -17.53 15.09 -68.41
CA ARG A 21 -16.99 13.73 -68.68
C ARG A 21 -15.63 13.44 -68.04
N ASN A 22 -14.98 14.42 -67.43
CA ASN A 22 -13.67 14.24 -66.77
C ASN A 22 -13.76 14.22 -65.23
N HIS A 23 -14.95 13.95 -64.69
CA HIS A 23 -15.15 13.80 -63.24
C HIS A 23 -14.86 12.39 -62.70
N GLN A 24 -14.59 11.36 -63.53
CA GLN A 24 -14.64 9.97 -63.03
C GLN A 24 -13.31 9.21 -62.94
N LYS A 25 -12.19 9.68 -63.53
CA LYS A 25 -10.93 8.90 -63.54
C LYS A 25 -9.86 9.32 -62.53
N LYS A 26 -10.02 10.43 -61.82
CA LYS A 26 -9.02 10.90 -60.82
C LYS A 26 -9.46 10.85 -59.35
N LEU A 27 -10.72 10.56 -59.06
CA LEU A 27 -11.21 10.39 -57.68
C LEU A 27 -11.48 8.94 -57.27
N VAL A 28 -11.63 8.01 -58.22
CA VAL A 28 -11.72 6.57 -57.93
C VAL A 28 -10.36 5.96 -57.58
N ALA A 29 -9.25 6.57 -58.04
CA ALA A 29 -7.90 6.12 -57.72
C ALA A 29 -7.41 6.52 -56.31
N LEU A 30 -8.14 7.37 -55.57
CA LEU A 30 -7.86 7.69 -54.16
C LEU A 30 -8.85 7.04 -53.18
N ALA A 31 -9.95 6.46 -53.67
CA ALA A 31 -10.91 5.70 -52.86
C ALA A 31 -10.70 4.17 -52.96
N GLN A 32 -9.73 3.70 -53.75
CA GLN A 32 -9.36 2.29 -53.92
C GLN A 32 -7.90 2.00 -53.50
N LYS A 33 -7.42 2.65 -52.43
CA LYS A 33 -6.52 1.95 -51.50
C LYS A 33 -7.38 1.44 -50.36
N THR A 34 -8.12 0.40 -50.72
CA THR A 34 -8.67 -0.59 -49.82
C THR A 34 -7.76 -0.76 -48.60
N PHE A 35 -8.31 -0.46 -47.43
CA PHE A 35 -7.91 -1.10 -46.19
C PHE A 35 -8.25 -2.61 -46.29
N THR A 36 -7.70 -3.31 -47.28
CA THR A 36 -7.62 -4.77 -47.28
C THR A 36 -6.51 -5.13 -46.31
N LYS A 37 -6.81 -5.05 -45.03
CA LYS A 37 -5.93 -5.59 -44.01
C LYS A 37 -6.81 -6.43 -43.10
N PRO A 38 -6.83 -7.77 -43.25
CA PRO A 38 -7.27 -8.66 -42.18
C PRO A 38 -6.80 -8.18 -40.81
N ARG A 39 -5.62 -7.56 -40.73
CA ARG A 39 -5.07 -6.90 -39.53
C ARG A 39 -6.00 -5.86 -38.86
N ALA A 40 -6.76 -5.06 -39.61
CA ALA A 40 -7.68 -4.07 -39.02
C ALA A 40 -8.89 -4.75 -38.34
N TYR A 41 -9.43 -5.80 -38.98
CA TYR A 41 -10.47 -6.64 -38.38
C TYR A 41 -9.91 -7.41 -37.18
N PHE A 42 -8.69 -7.93 -37.25
CA PHE A 42 -8.01 -8.57 -36.11
C PHE A 42 -7.79 -7.62 -34.94
N ILE A 43 -7.37 -6.38 -35.19
CA ILE A 43 -7.21 -5.37 -34.12
C ILE A 43 -8.56 -4.99 -33.51
N LEU A 44 -9.59 -4.80 -34.34
CA LEU A 44 -10.94 -4.51 -33.84
C LEU A 44 -11.47 -5.69 -33.02
N LEU A 45 -11.26 -6.92 -33.48
CA LEU A 45 -11.69 -8.13 -32.78
C LEU A 45 -10.90 -8.32 -31.48
N LEU A 46 -9.61 -7.98 -31.44
CA LEU A 46 -8.80 -7.95 -30.22
C LEU A 46 -9.32 -6.90 -29.22
N ILE A 47 -9.59 -5.67 -29.67
CA ILE A 47 -10.15 -4.61 -28.81
C ILE A 47 -11.52 -5.02 -28.29
N VAL A 48 -12.39 -5.56 -29.15
CA VAL A 48 -13.72 -6.05 -28.75
C VAL A 48 -13.58 -7.22 -27.77
N SER A 49 -12.68 -8.17 -28.01
CA SER A 49 -12.44 -9.29 -27.08
C SER A 49 -11.78 -8.85 -25.77
N PHE A 50 -10.99 -7.77 -25.78
CA PHE A 50 -10.43 -7.16 -24.58
C PHE A 50 -11.50 -6.42 -23.79
N ILE A 51 -12.36 -5.65 -24.45
CA ILE A 51 -13.48 -4.94 -23.82
C ILE A 51 -14.52 -5.94 -23.31
N LEU A 52 -14.89 -6.97 -24.10
CA LEU A 52 -15.72 -8.07 -23.61
C LEU A 52 -15.03 -8.82 -22.49
N GLY A 53 -13.73 -9.12 -22.61
CA GLY A 53 -12.93 -9.71 -21.54
C GLY A 53 -12.98 -8.88 -20.26
N TYR A 54 -12.88 -7.56 -20.35
CA TYR A 54 -12.92 -6.62 -19.23
C TYR A 54 -14.34 -6.47 -18.64
N LEU A 55 -15.38 -6.47 -19.49
CA LEU A 55 -16.78 -6.38 -19.07
C LEU A 55 -17.32 -7.72 -18.52
N THR A 56 -16.79 -8.84 -19.01
CA THR A 56 -17.07 -10.21 -18.52
C THR A 56 -16.15 -10.62 -17.38
N HIS A 57 -15.05 -9.89 -17.14
CA HIS A 57 -14.30 -9.91 -15.90
C HIS A 57 -15.12 -9.17 -14.83
N SER A 58 -16.30 -9.71 -14.54
CA SER A 58 -16.89 -9.59 -13.23
C SER A 58 -15.80 -9.99 -12.25
N GLN A 59 -15.29 -9.02 -11.48
CA GLN A 59 -14.62 -9.33 -10.22
C GLN A 59 -15.48 -10.40 -9.57
N PRO A 60 -14.90 -11.56 -9.20
CA PRO A 60 -15.72 -12.64 -8.74
C PRO A 60 -16.44 -12.12 -7.49
N LEU A 61 -17.76 -11.96 -7.60
CA LEU A 61 -18.65 -11.80 -6.46
C LEU A 61 -18.60 -13.14 -5.73
N ILE A 62 -17.50 -13.37 -5.01
CA ILE A 62 -17.37 -14.52 -4.11
C ILE A 62 -18.15 -14.15 -2.86
N SER A 63 -19.48 -14.18 -2.98
CA SER A 63 -20.33 -14.54 -1.85
C SER A 63 -20.42 -16.07 -1.80
N GLN A 64 -19.26 -16.75 -1.72
CA GLN A 64 -19.27 -18.09 -1.17
C GLN A 64 -19.62 -17.93 0.31
N SER A 65 -20.54 -18.76 0.80
CA SER A 65 -20.81 -18.85 2.24
C SER A 65 -19.47 -19.01 2.99
N ALA A 66 -19.33 -18.32 4.12
CA ALA A 66 -18.18 -18.44 5.00
C ALA A 66 -18.40 -19.48 6.12
N ASP A 67 -19.46 -20.30 6.00
CA ASP A 67 -19.82 -21.32 6.99
C ASP A 67 -18.66 -22.29 7.25
N ASP A 68 -17.90 -22.61 6.20
CA ASP A 68 -16.69 -23.44 6.27
C ASP A 68 -15.56 -22.82 7.12
N LEU A 69 -15.51 -21.49 7.22
CA LEU A 69 -14.47 -20.78 7.96
C LEU A 69 -14.88 -20.47 9.40
N TYR A 70 -16.17 -20.35 9.70
CA TYR A 70 -16.65 -20.05 11.05
C TYR A 70 -16.31 -21.15 12.05
N GLU A 71 -16.32 -22.43 11.64
CA GLU A 71 -15.99 -23.56 12.53
C GLU A 71 -14.57 -23.50 13.11
N HIS A 72 -13.65 -22.77 12.46
CA HIS A 72 -12.24 -22.71 12.83
C HIS A 72 -11.74 -21.29 13.17
N ASN A 73 -12.63 -20.30 13.23
CA ASN A 73 -12.25 -18.90 13.47
C ASN A 73 -12.50 -18.45 14.92
N THR A 74 -11.87 -19.12 15.89
CA THR A 74 -12.01 -18.78 17.32
C THR A 74 -10.95 -17.79 17.77
N PHE A 75 -11.17 -16.50 17.52
CA PHE A 75 -10.38 -15.41 18.11
C PHE A 75 -11.21 -14.70 19.19
N PRO A 76 -10.65 -14.43 20.39
CA PRO A 76 -11.37 -13.65 21.40
C PRO A 76 -11.59 -12.22 20.86
N ASN A 77 -12.84 -11.75 20.96
CA ASN A 77 -13.30 -10.50 20.35
C ASN A 77 -13.45 -9.34 21.33
N GLN A 78 -13.06 -9.52 22.59
CA GLN A 78 -13.26 -8.53 23.64
C GLN A 78 -11.94 -7.83 23.98
N CYS A 79 -11.85 -6.55 23.63
CA CYS A 79 -10.78 -5.65 24.04
C CYS A 79 -11.28 -4.69 25.12
N SER A 80 -10.35 -4.04 25.82
CA SER A 80 -10.67 -2.99 26.78
C SER A 80 -11.21 -1.73 26.09
N ASP A 81 -11.91 -0.89 26.86
CA ASP A 81 -12.43 0.39 26.39
C ASP A 81 -11.31 1.29 25.82
N PRO A 82 -11.56 2.02 24.73
CA PRO A 82 -10.55 2.83 24.05
C PRO A 82 -10.04 3.97 24.94
N ILE A 83 -8.72 4.15 24.95
CA ILE A 83 -8.08 5.31 25.58
C ILE A 83 -7.88 6.48 24.58
N PRO A 84 -7.79 7.73 25.04
CA PRO A 84 -7.49 8.86 24.18
C PRO A 84 -6.13 8.73 23.47
N SER A 85 -6.06 9.14 22.20
CA SER A 85 -4.85 8.95 21.38
C SER A 85 -3.60 9.63 21.95
N ASN A 86 -3.77 10.78 22.62
CA ASN A 86 -2.68 11.51 23.27
C ASN A 86 -2.14 10.80 24.55
N GLN A 87 -2.81 9.77 25.05
CA GLN A 87 -2.35 8.96 26.19
C GLN A 87 -1.66 7.66 25.77
N ILE A 88 -1.74 7.30 24.49
CA ILE A 88 -1.23 6.01 23.98
C ILE A 88 0.28 5.89 24.18
N ARG A 89 1.05 6.93 23.84
CA ARG A 89 2.52 6.92 24.03
C ARG A 89 2.88 6.63 25.48
N GLN A 90 2.34 7.42 26.41
CA GLN A 90 2.62 7.24 27.84
C GLN A 90 2.18 5.86 28.33
N LYS A 91 1.01 5.38 27.91
CA LYS A 91 0.55 4.03 28.23
C LYS A 91 1.56 2.96 27.82
N ILE A 92 2.13 3.07 26.62
CA ILE A 92 3.14 2.13 26.13
C ILE A 92 4.43 2.28 26.93
N LEU A 93 4.90 3.50 27.17
CA LEU A 93 6.08 3.76 27.99
C LEU A 93 5.95 3.13 29.37
N ASP A 94 4.82 3.32 30.06
CA ASP A 94 4.56 2.77 31.39
C ASP A 94 4.53 1.24 31.40
N ARG A 95 3.95 0.63 30.35
CA ARG A 95 3.73 -0.82 30.29
C ARG A 95 4.94 -1.61 29.77
N VAL A 96 5.80 -0.97 28.98
CA VAL A 96 6.88 -1.66 28.25
C VAL A 96 8.26 -1.13 28.65
N PHE A 97 8.39 0.16 28.92
CA PHE A 97 9.67 0.85 29.12
C PHE A 97 9.79 1.52 30.49
N ASN A 98 8.99 1.08 31.46
CA ASN A 98 9.01 1.59 32.84
C ASN A 98 8.86 3.12 32.94
N GLY A 99 8.08 3.72 32.02
CA GLY A 99 7.76 5.15 31.99
C GLY A 99 8.80 6.04 31.31
N THR A 100 9.94 5.50 30.86
CA THR A 100 11.04 6.27 30.24
C THR A 100 11.10 6.00 28.74
N SER A 101 11.45 7.01 27.93
CA SER A 101 11.59 6.79 26.49
C SER A 101 12.77 5.85 26.20
N PRO A 102 12.60 4.79 25.37
CA PRO A 102 13.70 3.90 25.03
C PRO A 102 14.79 4.58 24.19
N PHE A 103 14.54 5.79 23.68
CA PHE A 103 15.51 6.60 22.94
C PHE A 103 16.38 7.48 23.85
N GLU A 104 16.06 7.60 25.13
CA GLU A 104 16.89 8.34 26.08
C GLU A 104 18.26 7.66 26.21
N SER A 105 19.33 8.43 26.01
CA SER A 105 20.73 7.94 26.07
C SER A 105 21.07 6.83 25.06
N PHE A 106 20.30 6.70 23.98
CA PHE A 106 20.61 5.80 22.87
C PHE A 106 21.58 6.45 21.85
N PRO A 107 22.51 5.70 21.22
CA PRO A 107 22.84 4.28 21.46
C PRO A 107 23.79 4.07 22.65
N PRO A 108 23.74 2.89 23.31
CA PRO A 108 24.75 2.50 24.28
C PRO A 108 26.16 2.51 23.67
N GLU A 109 27.16 2.96 24.42
CA GLU A 109 28.55 3.14 23.94
C GLU A 109 29.12 1.85 23.32
N GLN A 110 28.81 0.70 23.91
CA GLN A 110 29.30 -0.61 23.45
C GLN A 110 28.65 -1.06 22.13
N VAL A 111 27.43 -0.59 21.84
CA VAL A 111 26.65 -0.97 20.65
C VAL A 111 26.88 0.01 19.50
N SER A 112 27.09 1.30 19.80
CA SER A 112 27.31 2.37 18.82
C SER A 112 28.28 2.03 17.67
N PRO A 113 29.49 1.47 17.90
CA PRO A 113 30.42 1.15 16.82
C PRO A 113 30.00 -0.06 15.95
N LEU A 114 28.97 -0.81 16.37
CA LEU A 114 28.45 -1.99 15.67
C LEU A 114 27.27 -1.66 14.77
N LEU A 115 26.68 -0.46 14.91
CA LEU A 115 25.53 -0.02 14.11
C LEU A 115 25.98 0.62 12.81
N PHE A 116 25.19 0.40 11.76
CA PHE A 116 25.39 1.08 10.48
C PHE A 116 24.80 2.48 10.56
N LYS A 117 25.57 3.48 10.09
CA LYS A 117 25.14 4.88 10.08
C LYS A 117 23.93 5.12 9.18
N GLU A 118 23.93 4.51 8.01
CA GLU A 118 22.83 4.58 7.04
C GLU A 118 22.47 3.17 6.62
N TRP A 119 21.42 2.62 7.23
CA TRP A 119 20.91 1.32 6.82
C TRP A 119 19.41 1.14 7.05
N THR A 120 18.64 1.67 6.11
CA THR A 120 17.19 1.52 6.03
C THR A 120 16.83 0.52 4.93
N LYS A 121 16.90 -0.79 5.23
CA LYS A 121 16.29 -1.81 4.35
C LYS A 121 14.78 -1.82 4.58
N GLY A 122 14.03 -1.87 3.48
CA GLY A 122 12.59 -2.10 3.47
C GLY A 122 12.10 -2.23 2.03
N TRP A 123 11.18 -3.16 1.82
CA TRP A 123 10.57 -3.44 0.51
C TRP A 123 9.21 -2.76 0.47
N GLY A 124 8.85 -2.15 -0.66
CA GLY A 124 7.57 -1.44 -0.79
C GLY A 124 7.40 -0.20 0.11
N SER A 125 8.35 0.13 0.99
CA SER A 125 8.19 1.05 2.13
C SER A 125 7.96 2.53 1.76
N GLN A 126 8.06 2.88 0.47
CA GLN A 126 7.83 4.21 -0.08
C GLN A 126 6.69 4.21 -1.12
N ALA A 127 5.88 3.16 -1.15
CA ALA A 127 4.79 3.04 -2.11
C ALA A 127 3.72 4.13 -1.92
N ALA A 128 3.05 4.51 -3.01
CA ALA A 128 2.05 5.59 -2.99
C ALA A 128 0.86 5.31 -2.05
N VAL A 129 0.57 4.04 -1.76
CA VAL A 129 -0.52 3.63 -0.86
C VAL A 129 -0.42 4.29 0.52
N PHE A 130 0.79 4.47 1.06
CA PHE A 130 1.00 5.11 2.35
C PHE A 130 0.51 6.55 2.35
N GLU A 131 0.92 7.32 1.34
CA GLU A 131 0.50 8.72 1.17
C GLU A 131 -1.01 8.80 0.93
N HIS A 132 -1.56 7.98 0.03
CA HIS A 132 -2.99 7.94 -0.25
C HIS A 132 -3.82 7.68 1.02
N LEU A 133 -3.43 6.68 1.83
CA LEU A 133 -4.16 6.31 3.04
C LEU A 133 -3.97 7.35 4.16
N ILE A 134 -2.77 7.89 4.35
CA ILE A 134 -2.53 8.93 5.37
C ILE A 134 -3.30 10.21 5.03
N GLN A 135 -3.34 10.63 3.77
CA GLN A 135 -4.13 11.80 3.35
C GLN A 135 -5.64 11.56 3.54
N GLN A 136 -6.12 10.35 3.26
CA GLN A 136 -7.53 9.98 3.39
C GLN A 136 -7.96 9.87 4.86
N VAL A 137 -7.15 9.20 5.69
CA VAL A 137 -7.52 8.83 7.07
C VAL A 137 -7.15 9.92 8.07
N GLN A 138 -6.08 10.69 7.80
CA GLN A 138 -5.44 11.61 8.75
C GLN A 138 -5.27 10.98 10.15
N PRO A 139 -4.55 9.86 10.23
CA PRO A 139 -4.54 9.00 11.42
C PRO A 139 -3.90 9.70 12.63
N LYS A 140 -4.49 9.54 13.81
CA LYS A 140 -3.86 9.91 15.08
C LYS A 140 -2.98 8.78 15.61
N THR A 141 -3.37 7.54 15.33
CA THR A 141 -2.62 6.34 15.70
C THR A 141 -2.44 5.45 14.48
N ILE A 142 -1.19 5.09 14.19
CA ILE A 142 -0.82 4.10 13.18
C ILE A 142 -0.22 2.89 13.91
N ILE A 143 -0.64 1.68 13.57
CA ILE A 143 -0.03 0.44 14.06
C ILE A 143 0.59 -0.28 12.87
N GLU A 144 1.87 -0.61 12.96
CA GLU A 144 2.60 -1.36 11.93
C GLU A 144 3.05 -2.70 12.53
N VAL A 145 2.68 -3.80 11.89
CA VAL A 145 3.02 -5.17 12.30
C VAL A 145 4.04 -5.74 11.32
N GLY A 146 5.26 -6.00 11.78
CA GLY A 146 6.40 -6.33 10.93
C GLY A 146 7.16 -5.09 10.49
N THR A 147 7.83 -4.43 11.44
CA THR A 147 8.51 -3.15 11.20
C THR A 147 9.94 -3.32 10.66
N PHE A 148 10.59 -4.44 10.99
CA PHE A 148 12.00 -4.70 10.68
C PHE A 148 12.92 -3.54 11.06
N LEU A 149 13.53 -2.86 10.07
CA LEU A 149 14.45 -1.73 10.26
C LEU A 149 13.77 -0.36 10.18
N GLY A 150 12.44 -0.30 10.07
CA GLY A 150 11.64 0.93 10.21
C GLY A 150 11.59 1.81 8.97
N ALA A 151 11.82 1.25 7.78
CA ALA A 151 11.78 2.03 6.55
C ALA A 151 10.39 2.62 6.25
N SER A 152 9.32 1.84 6.44
CA SER A 152 7.92 2.25 6.28
C SER A 152 7.48 3.13 7.44
N ALA A 153 7.79 2.78 8.69
CA ALA A 153 7.53 3.63 9.85
C ALA A 153 8.11 5.05 9.72
N THR A 154 9.38 5.17 9.34
CA THR A 154 10.02 6.49 9.17
C THR A 154 9.49 7.25 7.95
N HIS A 155 9.01 6.56 6.92
CA HIS A 155 8.28 7.16 5.80
C HIS A 155 6.93 7.73 6.26
N MET A 156 6.13 6.92 6.96
CA MET A 156 4.85 7.34 7.51
C MET A 156 5.01 8.53 8.47
N ALA A 157 6.05 8.54 9.30
CA ALA A 157 6.36 9.66 10.18
C ALA A 157 6.54 10.97 9.39
N ARG A 158 7.36 10.95 8.33
CA ARG A 158 7.59 12.12 7.46
C ARG A 158 6.32 12.56 6.74
N LEU A 159 5.51 11.63 6.25
CA LEU A 159 4.23 11.95 5.60
C LEU A 159 3.27 12.64 6.58
N THR A 160 3.13 12.10 7.80
CA THR A 160 2.28 12.69 8.82
C THR A 160 2.76 14.08 9.27
N GLU A 161 4.07 14.23 9.46
CA GLU A 161 4.69 15.53 9.79
C GLU A 161 4.47 16.56 8.68
N GLY A 162 4.68 16.18 7.42
CA GLY A 162 4.47 17.05 6.25
C GLY A 162 3.03 17.54 6.10
N LEU A 163 2.06 16.79 6.64
CA LEU A 163 0.64 17.15 6.69
C LEU A 163 0.24 17.88 7.99
N GLY A 164 1.19 18.13 8.91
CA GLY A 164 0.93 18.76 10.20
C GLY A 164 0.15 17.88 11.18
N LEU A 165 0.15 16.56 10.98
CA LEU A 165 -0.53 15.60 11.85
C LEU A 165 0.36 15.24 13.04
N SER A 166 -0.23 15.22 14.24
CA SER A 166 0.44 14.69 15.45
C SER A 166 0.12 13.21 15.62
N SER A 167 0.62 12.40 14.70
CA SER A 167 0.38 10.95 14.68
C SER A 167 1.36 10.19 15.58
N GLN A 168 0.86 9.20 16.32
CA GLN A 168 1.68 8.22 17.03
C GLN A 168 1.73 6.92 16.22
N ILE A 169 2.92 6.52 15.82
CA ILE A 169 3.20 5.26 15.13
C ILE A 169 3.67 4.25 16.17
N ILE A 170 3.05 3.07 16.18
CA ILE A 170 3.37 1.94 17.04
C ILE A 170 3.92 0.83 16.16
N CYS A 171 5.20 0.54 16.31
CA CYS A 171 5.91 -0.47 15.54
C CYS A 171 5.95 -1.80 16.32
N ILE A 172 5.52 -2.90 15.71
CA ILE A 172 5.47 -4.22 16.32
C ILE A 172 6.42 -5.14 15.56
N ASP A 173 7.43 -5.64 16.24
CA ASP A 173 8.38 -6.62 15.70
C ASP A 173 9.08 -7.31 16.87
N ASP A 174 9.52 -8.56 16.72
CA ASP A 174 10.35 -9.21 17.74
C ASP A 174 11.84 -8.84 17.60
N PHE A 175 12.19 -8.17 16.49
CA PHE A 175 13.53 -7.74 16.10
C PHE A 175 14.55 -8.88 16.12
N ARG A 176 14.09 -10.11 15.84
CA ARG A 176 14.95 -11.30 15.73
C ARG A 176 15.25 -11.68 14.29
N GLY A 177 14.47 -11.16 13.33
CA GLY A 177 14.53 -11.55 11.94
C GLY A 177 13.91 -12.94 11.73
N TRP A 178 14.22 -13.58 10.61
CA TRP A 178 13.72 -14.92 10.27
C TRP A 178 14.86 -15.96 10.27
N PRO A 179 14.53 -17.27 10.35
CA PRO A 179 15.52 -18.31 10.12
C PRO A 179 16.21 -18.13 8.76
N GLY A 180 17.53 -17.92 8.78
CA GLY A 180 18.34 -17.65 7.59
C GLY A 180 18.66 -16.17 7.33
N TYR A 181 18.17 -15.23 8.16
CA TYR A 181 18.51 -13.81 8.02
C TYR A 181 20.03 -13.53 8.01
N TYR A 182 20.79 -14.29 8.80
CA TYR A 182 22.25 -14.13 8.93
C TYR A 182 23.05 -14.90 7.87
N ASP A 183 22.38 -15.59 6.94
CA ASP A 183 23.05 -16.27 5.83
C ASP A 183 23.41 -15.28 4.71
N GLU A 184 22.86 -14.05 4.76
CA GLU A 184 23.19 -12.97 3.82
C GLU A 184 24.59 -12.40 4.08
N GLU A 185 25.36 -12.18 3.01
CA GLU A 185 26.70 -11.57 3.07
C GLU A 185 26.70 -10.17 3.71
N LYS A 186 25.55 -9.48 3.69
CA LYS A 186 25.32 -8.16 4.31
C LYS A 186 24.20 -8.24 5.36
N SER A 187 24.48 -8.90 6.47
CA SER A 187 23.64 -8.92 7.67
C SER A 187 24.24 -8.08 8.81
N LEU A 188 23.43 -7.77 9.82
CA LEU A 188 23.95 -7.28 11.10
C LEU A 188 24.81 -8.38 11.73
N LYS A 189 25.79 -7.97 12.53
CA LYS A 189 26.52 -8.92 13.38
C LYS A 189 25.65 -9.31 14.56
N MET A 190 25.73 -10.57 14.97
CA MET A 190 25.25 -10.98 16.28
C MET A 190 26.26 -10.59 17.37
N VAL A 191 25.76 -10.25 18.55
CA VAL A 191 26.58 -10.08 19.77
C VAL A 191 26.11 -11.11 20.78
N ASN A 192 26.98 -12.06 21.14
CA ASN A 192 26.66 -13.14 22.08
C ASN A 192 25.38 -13.94 21.71
N GLY A 193 25.13 -14.13 20.41
CA GLY A 193 23.94 -14.82 19.91
C GLY A 193 22.68 -13.95 19.84
N ASP A 194 22.77 -12.66 20.19
CA ASP A 194 21.66 -11.72 20.10
C ASP A 194 21.71 -10.87 18.83
N SER A 195 20.53 -10.46 18.37
CA SER A 195 20.32 -9.66 17.18
C SER A 195 20.51 -8.17 17.48
N LEU A 196 21.21 -7.46 16.60
CA LEU A 196 21.29 -5.99 16.67
C LEU A 196 20.14 -5.28 15.92
N LEU A 197 19.16 -6.01 15.38
CA LEU A 197 18.07 -5.43 14.58
C LEU A 197 17.30 -4.35 15.33
N LEU A 198 16.98 -4.56 16.61
CA LEU A 198 16.28 -3.57 17.42
C LEU A 198 17.09 -2.27 17.51
N TYR A 199 18.39 -2.38 17.82
CA TYR A 199 19.25 -1.21 17.91
C TYR A 199 19.43 -0.53 16.55
N GLN A 200 19.52 -1.29 15.46
CA GLN A 200 19.58 -0.70 14.12
C GLN A 200 18.27 0.02 13.75
N PHE A 201 17.10 -0.55 14.08
CA PHE A 201 15.81 0.12 13.96
C PHE A 201 15.79 1.43 14.77
N MET A 202 16.20 1.40 16.03
CA MET A 202 16.23 2.59 16.88
C MET A 202 17.16 3.67 16.31
N GLN A 203 18.33 3.28 15.78
CA GLN A 203 19.24 4.20 15.09
C GLN A 203 18.60 4.85 13.86
N ASN A 204 17.83 4.08 13.08
CA ASN A 204 17.12 4.60 11.92
C ASN A 204 16.02 5.60 12.33
N VAL A 205 15.30 5.35 13.43
CA VAL A 205 14.31 6.28 13.99
C VAL A 205 14.96 7.57 14.47
N VAL A 206 16.10 7.48 15.15
CA VAL A 206 16.90 8.66 15.57
C VAL A 206 17.37 9.47 14.37
N ASN A 207 17.93 8.81 13.35
CA ASN A 207 18.38 9.46 12.13
C ASN A 207 17.24 10.14 11.35
N ALA A 208 16.02 9.62 11.48
CA ALA A 208 14.82 10.21 10.90
C ALA A 208 14.21 11.33 11.75
N ASN A 209 14.78 11.67 12.91
CA ASN A 209 14.24 12.61 13.90
C ASN A 209 12.80 12.26 14.35
N ALA A 210 12.46 10.96 14.39
CA ALA A 210 11.11 10.48 14.61
C ALA A 210 10.88 9.86 16.00
N THR A 211 11.77 10.14 16.97
CA THR A 211 11.75 9.51 18.31
C THR A 211 10.50 9.85 19.14
N GLU A 212 9.85 10.98 18.85
CA GLU A 212 8.60 11.38 19.50
C GLU A 212 7.35 10.82 18.81
N SER A 213 7.39 10.65 17.49
CA SER A 213 6.27 10.11 16.71
C SER A 213 6.26 8.59 16.64
N ILE A 214 7.38 7.92 16.89
CA ILE A 214 7.50 6.45 16.82
C ILE A 214 7.74 5.88 18.22
N VAL A 215 7.05 4.79 18.54
CA VAL A 215 7.32 3.91 19.68
C VAL A 215 7.26 2.47 19.18
N PHE A 216 7.97 1.55 19.82
CA PHE A 216 8.01 0.15 19.41
C PHE A 216 7.60 -0.81 20.52
N LEU A 217 7.15 -1.99 20.13
CA LEU A 217 6.80 -3.12 20.99
C LEU A 217 7.66 -4.32 20.55
N PRO A 218 8.75 -4.64 21.27
CA PRO A 218 9.72 -5.67 20.88
C PRO A 218 9.21 -7.08 21.21
N PHE A 219 8.03 -7.44 20.68
CA PHE A 219 7.35 -8.70 20.93
C PHE A 219 6.82 -9.28 19.61
N SER A 220 6.50 -10.57 19.61
CA SER A 220 5.78 -11.18 18.49
C SER A 220 4.44 -10.46 18.24
N ALA A 221 3.99 -10.46 16.99
CA ALA A 221 2.77 -9.79 16.55
C ALA A 221 1.57 -10.14 17.44
N GLY A 222 1.31 -11.43 17.67
CA GLY A 222 0.20 -11.88 18.51
C GLY A 222 0.26 -11.36 19.95
N THR A 223 1.44 -11.35 20.59
CA THR A 223 1.60 -10.85 21.96
C THR A 223 1.42 -9.33 22.03
N ALA A 224 2.03 -8.58 21.11
CA ALA A 224 1.90 -7.13 21.08
C ALA A 224 0.46 -6.68 20.80
N LEU A 225 -0.19 -7.27 19.79
CA LEU A 225 -1.58 -6.96 19.43
C LEU A 225 -2.57 -7.32 20.56
N GLY A 226 -2.33 -8.45 21.26
CA GLY A 226 -3.08 -8.80 22.47
C GLY A 226 -2.91 -7.76 23.57
N GLY A 227 -1.68 -7.32 23.84
CA GLY A 227 -1.39 -6.24 24.79
C GLY A 227 -2.11 -4.94 24.43
N LEU A 228 -2.04 -4.50 23.17
CA LEU A 228 -2.74 -3.30 22.71
C LEU A 228 -4.26 -3.39 22.91
N CYS A 229 -4.86 -4.55 22.60
CA CYS A 229 -6.27 -4.85 22.83
C CYS A 229 -6.63 -4.75 24.33
N ASP A 230 -5.84 -5.37 25.21
CA ASP A 230 -6.03 -5.30 26.66
C ASP A 230 -5.85 -3.88 27.22
N TRP A 231 -5.08 -3.03 26.55
CA TRP A 231 -4.79 -1.66 26.98
C TRP A 231 -5.74 -0.63 26.39
N GLY A 232 -6.69 -1.04 25.53
CA GLY A 232 -7.62 -0.13 24.87
C GLY A 232 -6.94 0.75 23.81
N VAL A 233 -5.86 0.27 23.21
CA VAL A 233 -5.13 1.00 22.16
C VAL A 233 -5.62 0.54 20.79
N TYR A 234 -6.05 1.49 19.98
CA TYR A 234 -6.61 1.23 18.64
C TYR A 234 -5.94 2.12 17.59
N GLY A 235 -5.70 1.55 16.40
CA GLY A 235 -5.15 2.24 15.25
C GLY A 235 -6.24 2.81 14.34
N ASP A 236 -6.08 4.05 13.89
CA ASP A 236 -6.85 4.61 12.77
C ASP A 236 -6.39 3.98 11.44
N LEU A 237 -5.10 3.64 11.37
CA LEU A 237 -4.49 2.92 10.25
C LEU A 237 -3.68 1.74 10.82
N VAL A 238 -3.90 0.54 10.29
CA VAL A 238 -3.20 -0.68 10.73
C VAL A 238 -2.58 -1.38 9.53
N GLU A 239 -1.25 -1.45 9.51
CA GLU A 239 -0.45 -2.11 8.49
C GLU A 239 0.00 -3.49 8.94
N ILE A 240 0.00 -4.46 8.01
CA ILE A 240 0.50 -5.82 8.23
C ILE A 240 1.52 -6.19 7.14
N ASP A 241 2.78 -6.33 7.55
CA ASP A 241 3.94 -6.64 6.72
C ASP A 241 4.94 -7.54 7.48
N ALA A 242 4.44 -8.65 8.06
CA ALA A 242 5.23 -9.55 8.90
C ALA A 242 5.62 -10.85 8.19
N ALA A 243 4.72 -11.84 8.18
CA ALA A 243 5.01 -13.17 7.67
C ALA A 243 4.30 -13.46 6.33
N HIS A 244 4.95 -14.24 5.46
CA HIS A 244 4.45 -14.48 4.10
C HIS A 244 3.67 -15.80 3.93
N ASP A 245 3.63 -16.64 4.97
CA ASP A 245 2.85 -17.87 4.97
C ASP A 245 1.40 -17.63 5.40
N PHE A 246 0.51 -18.55 5.03
CA PHE A 246 -0.92 -18.42 5.29
C PHE A 246 -1.27 -18.33 6.77
N HIS A 247 -0.71 -19.17 7.65
CA HIS A 247 -1.17 -19.27 9.03
C HIS A 247 -0.71 -18.08 9.87
N SER A 248 0.52 -17.63 9.64
CA SER A 248 1.05 -16.45 10.31
C SER A 248 0.30 -15.20 9.86
N ALA A 249 0.16 -14.98 8.53
CA ALA A 249 -0.62 -13.86 8.01
C ALA A 249 -2.09 -13.89 8.47
N TRP A 250 -2.71 -15.08 8.50
CA TRP A 250 -4.06 -15.27 9.03
C TRP A 250 -4.19 -14.82 10.49
N THR A 251 -3.24 -15.22 11.32
CA THR A 251 -3.21 -14.89 12.74
C THR A 251 -3.00 -13.39 12.96
N ASP A 252 -2.08 -12.78 12.21
CA ASP A 252 -1.77 -11.36 12.31
C ASP A 252 -2.96 -10.51 11.87
N ILE A 253 -3.60 -10.83 10.74
CA ILE A 253 -4.80 -10.12 10.25
C ILE A 253 -5.93 -10.19 11.28
N ASN A 254 -6.24 -11.37 11.82
CA ASN A 254 -7.32 -11.52 12.79
C ASN A 254 -7.02 -10.81 14.11
N ASN A 255 -5.77 -10.80 14.58
CA ASN A 255 -5.39 -10.06 15.79
C ASN A 255 -5.35 -8.55 15.56
N ALA A 256 -4.84 -8.10 14.42
CA ALA A 256 -4.80 -6.69 14.02
C ALA A 256 -6.20 -6.10 13.92
N TYR A 257 -7.19 -6.89 13.48
CA TYR A 257 -8.57 -6.44 13.38
C TYR A 257 -9.19 -6.07 14.72
N LYS A 258 -8.74 -6.70 15.81
CA LYS A 258 -9.21 -6.40 17.17
C LYS A 258 -8.84 -4.98 17.58
N VAL A 259 -7.63 -4.54 17.21
CA VAL A 259 -7.09 -3.20 17.51
C VAL A 259 -7.34 -2.19 16.41
N LEU A 260 -8.10 -2.54 15.37
CA LEU A 260 -8.57 -1.57 14.38
C LEU A 260 -9.69 -0.71 14.97
N LYS A 261 -9.54 0.62 14.91
CA LYS A 261 -10.56 1.56 15.36
C LYS A 261 -11.81 1.47 14.50
N LYS A 262 -12.98 1.50 15.15
CA LYS A 262 -14.28 1.40 14.49
C LYS A 262 -15.22 2.51 14.98
N PRO A 263 -16.00 3.15 14.08
CA PRO A 263 -15.89 3.11 12.62
C PRO A 263 -14.69 3.92 12.09
N GLY A 264 -14.31 3.68 10.84
CA GLY A 264 -13.40 4.54 10.07
C GLY A 264 -11.92 4.13 10.06
N GLY A 265 -11.51 3.15 10.85
CA GLY A 265 -10.16 2.59 10.75
C GLY A 265 -9.96 1.84 9.42
N VAL A 266 -8.76 1.94 8.86
CA VAL A 266 -8.37 1.22 7.64
C VAL A 266 -7.29 0.19 7.97
N MET A 267 -7.47 -1.03 7.49
CA MET A 267 -6.45 -2.07 7.54
C MET A 267 -5.90 -2.34 6.14
N PHE A 268 -4.59 -2.38 6.03
CA PHE A 268 -3.87 -2.66 4.81
C PHE A 268 -2.63 -3.48 5.12
N GLY A 269 -1.93 -3.94 4.09
CA GLY A 269 -0.68 -4.65 4.27
C GLY A 269 0.03 -4.92 2.96
N HIS A 270 1.23 -5.44 3.06
CA HIS A 270 2.12 -5.66 1.93
C HIS A 270 2.05 -7.11 1.43
N ASP A 271 2.97 -7.48 0.54
CA ASP A 271 3.23 -8.86 0.13
C ASP A 271 2.02 -9.60 -0.46
N TYR A 272 1.10 -8.86 -1.09
CA TYR A 272 -0.06 -9.45 -1.74
C TYR A 272 0.34 -10.48 -2.81
N VAL A 273 1.55 -10.36 -3.39
CA VAL A 273 2.08 -11.31 -4.36
C VAL A 273 2.23 -12.74 -3.78
N TRP A 274 2.43 -12.89 -2.47
CA TRP A 274 2.62 -14.17 -1.81
C TRP A 274 1.30 -14.92 -1.67
N ALA A 275 1.31 -16.19 -2.06
CA ALA A 275 0.09 -17.02 -2.06
C ALA A 275 -0.50 -17.19 -0.65
N GLY A 276 0.36 -17.27 0.38
CA GLY A 276 -0.06 -17.37 1.78
C GLY A 276 -0.81 -16.12 2.23
N VAL A 277 -0.19 -14.95 2.07
CA VAL A 277 -0.78 -13.63 2.38
C VAL A 277 -2.08 -13.42 1.63
N ARG A 278 -2.08 -13.58 0.30
CA ARG A 278 -3.30 -13.41 -0.51
C ARG A 278 -4.43 -14.32 -0.06
N LYS A 279 -4.15 -15.57 0.28
CA LYS A 279 -5.17 -16.49 0.80
C LYS A 279 -5.72 -16.00 2.14
N ALA A 280 -4.87 -15.56 3.05
CA ALA A 280 -5.28 -15.06 4.37
C ALA A 280 -6.18 -13.81 4.26
N VAL A 281 -5.77 -12.82 3.46
CA VAL A 281 -6.53 -11.58 3.23
C VAL A 281 -7.91 -11.87 2.63
N HIS A 282 -7.99 -12.74 1.62
CA HIS A 282 -9.27 -13.08 0.98
C HIS A 282 -10.19 -13.90 1.89
N SER A 283 -9.64 -14.84 2.67
CA SER A 283 -10.42 -15.56 3.68
C SER A 283 -10.99 -14.60 4.73
N PHE A 284 -10.19 -13.62 5.17
CA PHE A 284 -10.58 -12.69 6.22
C PHE A 284 -11.66 -11.74 5.72
N ALA A 285 -11.47 -11.22 4.50
CA ALA A 285 -12.44 -10.36 3.85
C ALA A 285 -13.78 -11.05 3.66
N ARG A 286 -13.78 -12.32 3.20
CA ARG A 286 -15.00 -13.13 3.05
C ARG A 286 -15.73 -13.32 4.38
N LEU A 287 -15.01 -13.66 5.45
CA LEU A 287 -15.59 -13.90 6.77
C LEU A 287 -16.20 -12.66 7.41
N ASN A 288 -15.62 -11.49 7.17
CA ASN A 288 -15.99 -10.24 7.85
C ASN A 288 -16.74 -9.25 6.94
N GLY A 289 -17.07 -9.65 5.72
CA GLY A 289 -17.82 -8.83 4.76
C GLY A 289 -17.03 -7.65 4.17
N PHE A 290 -15.70 -7.70 4.21
CA PHE A 290 -14.85 -6.70 3.54
C PHE A 290 -14.65 -7.01 2.07
N ARG A 291 -14.23 -5.99 1.33
CA ARG A 291 -13.65 -6.12 -0.01
C ARG A 291 -12.15 -5.86 0.06
N VAL A 292 -11.43 -6.38 -0.93
CA VAL A 292 -9.98 -6.20 -1.06
C VAL A 292 -9.71 -5.33 -2.29
N ARG A 293 -9.00 -4.22 -2.10
CA ARG A 293 -8.45 -3.39 -3.18
C ARG A 293 -6.94 -3.56 -3.20
N ILE A 294 -6.33 -3.60 -4.38
CA ILE A 294 -4.89 -3.67 -4.56
C ILE A 294 -4.37 -2.29 -4.98
N ASP A 295 -3.32 -1.82 -4.32
CA ASP A 295 -2.58 -0.59 -4.65
C ASP A 295 -1.09 -0.92 -4.68
N GLY A 296 -0.55 -1.11 -5.89
CA GLY A 296 0.80 -1.65 -6.08
C GLY A 296 0.94 -3.07 -5.53
N GLU A 297 1.89 -3.27 -4.62
CA GLU A 297 2.15 -4.54 -3.93
C GLU A 297 1.32 -4.72 -2.66
N HIS A 298 0.54 -3.69 -2.28
CA HIS A 298 -0.25 -3.67 -1.05
C HIS A 298 -1.71 -4.04 -1.30
N TRP A 299 -2.32 -4.65 -0.30
CA TRP A 299 -3.76 -4.88 -0.21
C TRP A 299 -4.38 -3.94 0.81
N VAL A 300 -5.62 -3.51 0.57
CA VAL A 300 -6.40 -2.62 1.44
C VAL A 300 -7.80 -3.21 1.64
N LEU A 301 -8.24 -3.32 2.90
CA LEU A 301 -9.60 -3.72 3.24
C LEU A 301 -10.54 -2.50 3.30
N TYR A 302 -11.74 -2.63 2.71
CA TYR A 302 -12.77 -1.59 2.70
C TYR A 302 -14.20 -2.16 2.63
#